data_AF-A0A7X0BW69-F1
#
_entry.id   AF-A0A7X0BW69-F1
#
_cell.length_a   1.000
_cell.length_b   1.000
_cell.length_c   1.000
_cell.angle_alpha   90.00
_cell.angle_beta   90.00
_cell.angle_gamma   90.00
#
_symmetry.space_group_name_H-M   'P 1'
#
loop_
_entity.id
_entity.type
_entity.pdbx_description
1 polymer ?
#
loop_
_entity_poly.entity_id
_entity_poly.type
_entity_poly.pdbx_seq_one_letter_code
_entity_poly.pdbx_strand_id
1 'polypeptide(L)'
;MPVSPSLHGCPSAPRQQGGILLKLLLGLVILLLIGAALLFKLRPELFAMLQTTPAIPAPSTAQAPVEKPKPIVPPSDSRQLVQAVLLSSENVLGELMARADQVYKKPQSQLFEGSVSNPCTAPTKASGTFYCSKNKTLYIDLGQLQQLQADYPAEGAVAQAYLIMRSVSQHASAQTGLYAHFKIAQQIAGKGKDSDELKLRFNLLKDCFTGVWAGYARKRLDWLEERQLGPALIAANVVTQSRLQQDSTSQWPEPISHGTSSQREYALKLGFTSGDPKSCDPFIRP
;
A
#
# COMPACT_ATOMS: atom_id res chain seq x y z
N MET A 1 -22.30 2.81 83.37
CA MET A 1 -23.21 2.36 82.29
C MET A 1 -22.34 1.82 81.16
N PRO A 2 -22.42 0.53 80.80
CA PRO A 2 -21.68 -0.03 79.67
C PRO A 2 -22.53 -0.02 78.40
N VAL A 3 -21.91 0.25 77.26
CA VAL A 3 -22.43 -0.10 75.93
C VAL A 3 -21.24 -0.57 75.11
N SER A 4 -21.21 -1.87 74.78
CA SER A 4 -20.33 -2.46 73.75
C SER A 4 -20.81 -2.04 72.35
N PRO A 5 -19.95 -2.05 71.32
CA PRO A 5 -19.94 -3.26 70.49
C PRO A 5 -18.60 -3.64 69.80
N SER A 6 -18.51 -4.96 69.57
CA SER A 6 -18.07 -5.70 68.37
C SER A 6 -16.60 -5.76 67.90
N LEU A 7 -16.11 -7.01 67.95
CA LEU A 7 -14.88 -7.57 67.43
C LEU A 7 -15.02 -8.01 65.95
N HIS A 8 -14.04 -7.67 65.12
CA HIS A 8 -13.64 -8.39 63.91
C HIS A 8 -12.11 -8.14 63.77
N GLY A 9 -11.19 -9.07 63.58
CA GLY A 9 -11.18 -10.45 63.11
C GLY A 9 -9.93 -10.58 62.22
N CYS A 10 -8.83 -11.13 62.73
CA CYS A 10 -7.61 -11.39 61.93
C CYS A 10 -7.84 -12.60 60.99
N PRO A 11 -7.38 -12.57 59.73
CA PRO A 11 -7.52 -13.71 58.83
C PRO A 11 -6.51 -14.82 59.17
N SER A 12 -7.05 -16.03 59.34
CA SER A 12 -6.32 -17.29 59.48
C SER A 12 -5.75 -17.77 58.14
N ALA A 13 -4.53 -18.29 58.15
CA ALA A 13 -3.84 -18.88 57.01
C ALA A 13 -4.57 -20.11 56.43
N PRO A 14 -4.61 -20.29 55.10
CA PRO A 14 -5.22 -21.46 54.49
C PRO A 14 -4.37 -22.73 54.68
N ARG A 15 -5.08 -23.79 55.05
CA ARG A 15 -4.66 -25.16 55.35
C ARG A 15 -4.10 -25.85 54.09
N GLN A 16 -2.90 -26.44 54.19
CA GLN A 16 -2.31 -27.30 53.16
C GLN A 16 -3.21 -28.52 52.90
N GLN A 17 -3.96 -28.53 51.80
CA GLN A 17 -4.70 -29.72 51.31
C GLN A 17 -4.35 -30.09 49.85
N GLY A 18 -3.36 -29.45 49.23
CA GLY A 18 -2.96 -29.72 47.83
C GLY A 18 -1.96 -30.86 47.60
N GLY A 19 -1.33 -31.41 48.65
CA GLY A 19 -0.20 -32.35 48.50
C GLY A 19 -0.56 -33.82 48.28
N ILE A 20 -1.77 -34.25 48.65
CA ILE A 20 -2.14 -35.68 48.62
C ILE A 20 -2.72 -36.05 47.25
N LEU A 21 -3.54 -35.17 46.65
CA LEU A 21 -4.16 -35.41 45.35
C LEU A 21 -3.11 -35.45 44.21
N LEU A 22 -2.10 -34.58 44.27
CA LEU A 22 -1.02 -34.55 43.28
C LEU A 22 -0.11 -35.79 43.34
N LYS A 23 0.14 -36.33 44.55
CA LYS A 23 0.93 -37.55 44.74
C LYS A 23 0.19 -38.80 44.25
N LEU A 24 -1.14 -38.86 44.44
CA LEU A 24 -1.97 -39.95 43.92
C LEU A 24 -2.07 -39.94 42.39
N LEU A 25 -2.20 -38.77 41.78
CA LEU A 25 -2.22 -38.62 40.31
C LEU A 25 -0.87 -39.00 39.67
N LEU A 26 0.26 -38.59 40.27
CA LEU A 26 1.58 -38.97 39.77
C LEU A 26 1.82 -40.49 39.90
N GLY A 27 1.36 -41.09 40.99
CA GLY A 27 1.45 -42.54 41.20
C GLY A 27 0.68 -43.34 40.15
N LEU A 28 -0.53 -42.92 39.79
CA LEU A 28 -1.35 -43.57 38.77
C LEU A 28 -0.71 -43.50 37.38
N VAL A 29 -0.14 -42.36 37.00
CA VAL A 29 0.52 -42.17 35.71
C VAL A 29 1.76 -43.06 35.61
N ILE A 30 2.56 -43.15 36.66
CA ILE A 30 3.75 -44.02 36.69
C ILE A 30 3.34 -45.50 36.59
N LEU A 31 2.27 -45.92 37.27
CA LEU A 31 1.75 -47.29 37.20
C LEU A 31 1.23 -47.65 35.80
N LEU A 32 0.55 -46.71 35.13
CA LEU A 32 0.09 -46.89 33.75
C LEU A 32 1.25 -46.98 32.76
N LEU A 33 2.30 -46.17 32.92
CA LEU A 33 3.48 -46.21 32.05
C LEU A 33 4.28 -47.50 32.24
N ILE A 34 4.42 -47.98 33.47
CA ILE A 34 5.08 -49.27 33.75
C ILE A 34 4.25 -50.44 33.20
N GLY A 35 2.92 -50.39 33.35
CA GLY A 35 2.00 -51.37 32.78
C GLY A 35 2.07 -51.42 31.25
N ALA A 36 2.11 -50.27 30.59
CA ALA A 36 2.27 -50.16 29.14
C ALA A 36 3.64 -50.69 28.67
N ALA A 37 4.72 -50.37 29.39
CA ALA A 37 6.05 -50.85 29.07
C ALA A 37 6.21 -52.37 29.27
N LEU A 38 5.54 -52.94 30.29
CA LEU A 38 5.51 -54.40 30.51
C LEU A 38 4.66 -55.10 29.45
N LEU A 39 3.49 -54.57 29.09
CA LEU A 39 2.68 -55.09 27.98
C LEU A 39 3.45 -55.10 26.65
N PHE A 40 4.23 -54.05 26.39
CA PHE A 40 5.08 -53.94 25.19
C PHE A 40 6.21 -54.99 25.17
N LYS A 41 6.76 -55.37 26.34
CA LYS A 41 7.78 -56.43 26.42
C LYS A 41 7.23 -57.85 26.35
N LEU A 42 5.99 -58.09 26.78
CA LEU A 42 5.43 -59.44 26.86
C LEU A 42 4.75 -59.93 25.56
N ARG A 43 4.40 -59.05 24.61
CA ARG A 43 3.66 -59.42 23.39
C ARG A 43 3.95 -58.50 22.17
N PRO A 44 5.17 -58.46 21.61
CA PRO A 44 5.45 -57.67 20.41
C PRO A 44 4.62 -58.10 19.18
N GLU A 45 4.22 -59.37 19.13
CA GLU A 45 3.44 -59.97 18.04
C GLU A 45 2.00 -59.42 17.92
N LEU A 46 1.44 -58.82 18.99
CA LEU A 46 0.07 -58.30 18.97
C LEU A 46 -0.05 -56.99 18.15
N PHE A 47 1.04 -56.24 17.99
CA PHE A 47 1.06 -54.99 17.24
C PHE A 47 1.35 -55.19 15.74
N ALA A 48 2.00 -56.29 15.36
CA ALA A 48 2.27 -56.61 13.95
C ALA A 48 0.97 -56.94 13.17
N MET A 49 -0.08 -57.40 13.85
CA MET A 49 -1.37 -57.74 13.26
C MET A 49 -2.34 -56.55 13.10
N LEU A 50 -2.00 -55.36 13.63
CA LEU A 50 -2.83 -54.15 13.48
C LEU A 50 -2.45 -53.29 12.25
N GLN A 51 -1.38 -53.65 11.53
CA GLN A 51 -0.87 -52.87 10.40
C GLN A 51 -1.31 -53.38 9.02
N THR A 52 -2.08 -54.47 8.95
CA THR A 52 -2.64 -54.95 7.68
C THR A 52 -3.97 -54.29 7.37
N THR A 53 -3.94 -52.98 7.08
CA THR A 53 -5.02 -52.34 6.32
C THR A 53 -4.79 -52.61 4.83
N PRO A 54 -5.79 -53.13 4.09
CA PRO A 54 -5.67 -53.29 2.64
C PRO A 54 -5.49 -51.92 2.00
N ALA A 55 -4.46 -51.79 1.16
CA ALA A 55 -4.17 -50.57 0.41
C ALA A 55 -5.30 -50.29 -0.58
N ILE A 56 -6.21 -49.38 -0.22
CA ILE A 56 -7.06 -48.70 -1.18
C ILE A 56 -6.13 -47.77 -1.96
N PRO A 57 -6.07 -47.83 -3.31
CA PRO A 57 -5.27 -46.89 -4.07
C PRO A 57 -5.83 -45.48 -3.82
N ALA A 58 -5.10 -44.67 -3.07
CA ALA A 58 -5.41 -43.26 -2.94
C ALA A 58 -5.37 -42.64 -4.34
N PRO A 59 -6.35 -41.81 -4.75
CA PRO A 59 -6.15 -40.97 -5.90
C PRO A 59 -4.91 -40.14 -5.61
N SER A 60 -3.86 -40.35 -6.41
CA SER A 60 -2.67 -39.54 -6.37
C SER A 60 -3.07 -38.15 -6.86
N THR A 61 -3.52 -37.29 -5.94
CA THR A 61 -3.41 -35.85 -6.13
C THR A 61 -1.94 -35.53 -6.05
N ALA A 62 -1.24 -35.77 -7.15
CA ALA A 62 -0.06 -34.99 -7.47
C ALA A 62 -0.49 -33.53 -7.31
N GLN A 63 -0.06 -32.89 -6.23
CA GLN A 63 -0.13 -31.44 -6.12
C GLN A 63 0.71 -30.95 -7.29
N ALA A 64 0.05 -30.58 -8.38
CA ALA A 64 0.68 -29.86 -9.47
C ALA A 64 1.48 -28.73 -8.82
N PRO A 65 2.72 -28.47 -9.25
CA PRO A 65 3.46 -27.31 -8.79
C PRO A 65 2.51 -26.11 -8.87
N VAL A 66 2.31 -25.40 -7.76
CA VAL A 66 1.55 -24.14 -7.78
C VAL A 66 2.34 -23.23 -8.71
N GLU A 67 1.91 -23.17 -9.97
CA GLU A 67 2.52 -22.31 -10.97
C GLU A 67 2.36 -20.89 -10.44
N LYS A 68 3.49 -20.25 -10.11
CA LYS A 68 3.47 -18.86 -9.69
C LYS A 68 2.75 -18.08 -10.80
N PRO A 69 1.71 -17.29 -10.49
CA PRO A 69 1.04 -16.49 -11.50
C PRO A 69 2.08 -15.71 -12.30
N LYS A 70 2.00 -15.81 -13.64
CA LYS A 70 2.91 -15.08 -14.51
C LYS A 70 2.77 -13.57 -14.22
N PRO A 71 3.88 -12.82 -14.12
CA PRO A 71 3.85 -11.37 -14.01
C PRO A 71 2.90 -10.75 -15.05
N ILE A 72 2.01 -9.87 -14.60
CA ILE A 72 1.13 -9.13 -15.51
C ILE A 72 1.95 -8.08 -16.23
N VAL A 73 1.91 -8.12 -17.56
CA VAL A 73 2.58 -7.14 -18.42
C VAL A 73 1.64 -5.95 -18.62
N PRO A 74 2.06 -4.72 -18.32
CA PRO A 74 1.26 -3.52 -18.61
C PRO A 74 0.95 -3.39 -20.12
N PRO A 75 -0.23 -2.88 -20.50
CA PRO A 75 -0.55 -2.60 -21.90
C PRO A 75 0.44 -1.63 -22.54
N SER A 76 0.83 -1.90 -23.79
CA SER A 76 1.67 -0.99 -24.58
C SER A 76 0.88 0.18 -25.18
N ASP A 77 -0.42 0.01 -25.41
CA ASP A 77 -1.31 1.10 -25.82
C ASP A 77 -1.60 2.02 -24.62
N SER A 78 -1.28 3.31 -24.77
CA SER A 78 -1.43 4.30 -23.69
C SER A 78 -2.88 4.48 -23.23
N ARG A 79 -3.90 4.30 -24.09
CA ARG A 79 -5.31 4.42 -23.64
C ARG A 79 -5.71 3.24 -22.77
N GLN A 80 -5.31 2.02 -23.17
CA GLN A 80 -5.53 0.82 -22.37
C GLN A 80 -4.77 0.88 -21.04
N LEU A 81 -3.53 1.38 -21.06
CA LEU A 81 -2.75 1.58 -19.84
C LEU A 81 -3.43 2.57 -18.90
N VAL A 82 -3.97 3.69 -19.41
CA VAL A 82 -4.76 4.64 -18.60
C VAL A 82 -5.93 3.93 -17.93
N GLN A 83 -6.72 3.16 -18.67
CA GLN A 83 -7.86 2.42 -18.11
C GLN A 83 -7.41 1.44 -17.02
N ALA A 84 -6.33 0.69 -17.26
CA ALA A 84 -5.79 -0.27 -16.31
C ALA A 84 -5.30 0.41 -15.02
N VAL A 85 -4.59 1.54 -15.14
CA VAL A 85 -4.09 2.30 -13.98
C VAL A 85 -5.26 2.91 -13.20
N LEU A 86 -6.25 3.51 -13.87
CA LEU A 86 -7.42 4.08 -13.19
C LEU A 86 -8.21 2.99 -12.45
N LEU A 87 -8.51 1.86 -13.10
CA LEU A 87 -9.20 0.74 -12.47
C LEU A 87 -8.43 0.18 -11.28
N SER A 88 -7.11 -0.01 -11.44
CA SER A 88 -6.23 -0.44 -10.34
C SER A 88 -6.26 0.55 -9.18
N SER A 89 -6.19 1.85 -9.48
CA SER A 89 -6.21 2.90 -8.46
C SER A 89 -7.55 2.94 -7.70
N GLU A 90 -8.68 2.75 -8.39
CA GLU A 90 -10.00 2.68 -7.78
C GLU A 90 -10.10 1.51 -6.80
N ASN A 91 -9.63 0.33 -7.18
CA ASN A 91 -9.63 -0.86 -6.33
C ASN A 91 -8.73 -0.66 -5.09
N VAL A 92 -7.49 -0.21 -5.30
CA VAL A 92 -6.51 -0.05 -4.22
C VAL A 92 -6.94 1.05 -3.24
N LEU A 93 -7.34 2.23 -3.74
CA LEU A 93 -7.77 3.33 -2.88
C LEU A 93 -9.11 3.04 -2.22
N GLY A 94 -10.02 2.34 -2.90
CA GLY A 94 -11.26 1.85 -2.29
C GLY A 94 -10.99 0.99 -1.07
N GLU A 95 -10.09 0.02 -1.17
CA GLU A 95 -9.73 -0.83 -0.04
C GLU A 95 -8.97 -0.07 1.06
N LEU A 96 -8.00 0.77 0.70
CA LEU A 96 -7.22 1.52 1.69
C LEU A 96 -8.07 2.53 2.45
N MET A 97 -8.99 3.21 1.78
CA MET A 97 -9.90 4.17 2.44
C MET A 97 -10.97 3.46 3.27
N ALA A 98 -11.46 2.29 2.83
CA ALA A 98 -12.41 1.51 3.62
C ALA A 98 -11.83 1.07 4.97
N ARG A 99 -10.52 0.80 5.06
CA ARG A 99 -9.83 0.51 6.34
C ARG A 99 -9.82 1.69 7.32
N ALA A 100 -10.09 2.90 6.83
CA ALA A 100 -10.19 4.12 7.62
C ALA A 100 -11.65 4.61 7.72
N ASP A 101 -12.63 3.72 7.48
CA ASP A 101 -14.06 4.03 7.48
C ASP A 101 -14.45 5.15 6.49
N GLN A 102 -13.71 5.27 5.39
CA GLN A 102 -13.96 6.23 4.32
C GLN A 102 -14.32 5.54 3.01
N VAL A 103 -15.12 6.22 2.18
CA VAL A 103 -15.49 5.76 0.84
C VAL A 103 -14.70 6.55 -0.20
N TYR A 104 -13.87 5.87 -0.99
CA TYR A 104 -13.21 6.47 -2.14
C TYR A 104 -14.25 6.80 -3.22
N LYS A 105 -14.27 8.04 -3.70
CA LYS A 105 -15.15 8.45 -4.81
C LYS A 105 -14.31 8.69 -6.05
N LYS A 106 -14.41 7.85 -7.07
CA LYS A 106 -13.59 8.04 -8.28
C LYS A 106 -13.76 9.43 -8.91
N PRO A 107 -12.68 10.04 -9.45
CA PRO A 107 -12.79 11.28 -10.20
C PRO A 107 -13.41 11.05 -11.57
N GLN A 108 -13.86 12.12 -12.23
CA GLN A 108 -14.07 12.08 -13.68
C GLN A 108 -12.71 12.03 -14.39
N SER A 109 -12.66 11.56 -15.62
CA SER A 109 -11.44 11.56 -16.44
C SER A 109 -11.71 12.04 -17.86
N GLN A 110 -10.81 12.87 -18.40
CA GLN A 110 -10.85 13.33 -19.77
C GLN A 110 -9.46 13.15 -20.41
N LEU A 111 -9.41 12.30 -21.44
CA LEU A 111 -8.23 12.20 -22.30
C LEU A 111 -8.21 13.40 -23.25
N PHE A 112 -7.02 13.94 -23.52
CA PHE A 112 -6.83 14.97 -24.52
C PHE A 112 -5.45 14.84 -25.19
N GLU A 113 -5.28 15.50 -26.33
CA GLU A 113 -3.99 15.63 -27.01
C GLU A 113 -3.81 17.12 -27.35
N GLY A 114 -2.68 17.72 -26.96
CA GLY A 114 -2.38 19.13 -27.20
C GLY A 114 -2.98 20.09 -26.19
N SER A 115 -4.26 20.48 -26.34
CA SER A 115 -4.89 21.49 -25.46
C SER A 115 -6.24 21.05 -24.94
N VAL A 116 -6.58 21.45 -23.70
CA VAL A 116 -7.88 21.16 -23.09
C VAL A 116 -8.40 22.34 -22.28
N SER A 117 -9.66 22.71 -22.52
CA SER A 117 -10.35 23.71 -21.72
C SER A 117 -10.75 23.12 -20.36
N ASN A 118 -10.38 23.79 -19.28
CA ASN A 118 -10.66 23.35 -17.92
C ASN A 118 -10.74 24.53 -16.94
N PRO A 119 -11.32 24.36 -15.74
CA PRO A 119 -11.50 25.47 -14.80
C PRO A 119 -10.29 25.74 -13.90
N CYS A 120 -9.27 24.86 -13.88
CA CYS A 120 -8.14 24.96 -12.96
C CYS A 120 -6.92 25.67 -13.55
N THR A 121 -6.72 25.60 -14.86
CA THR A 121 -5.65 26.31 -15.55
C THR A 121 -6.26 27.29 -16.53
N ALA A 122 -5.55 28.37 -16.85
CA ALA A 122 -5.88 29.17 -18.02
C ALA A 122 -5.90 28.26 -19.27
N PRO A 123 -6.61 28.62 -20.35
CA PRO A 123 -6.52 27.94 -21.64
C PRO A 123 -5.15 28.20 -22.28
N THR A 124 -4.08 27.75 -21.63
CA THR A 124 -2.77 27.52 -22.24
C THR A 124 -2.79 26.12 -22.85
N LYS A 125 -1.84 25.82 -23.74
CA LYS A 125 -1.63 24.44 -24.19
C LYS A 125 -1.29 23.64 -22.93
N ALA A 126 -2.24 22.89 -22.41
CA ALA A 126 -2.03 22.15 -21.17
C ALA A 126 -1.01 21.04 -21.44
N SER A 127 0.27 21.33 -21.19
CA SER A 127 1.33 20.33 -21.28
C SER A 127 1.26 19.42 -20.06
N GLY A 128 0.62 18.26 -20.22
CA GLY A 128 0.72 17.14 -19.29
C GLY A 128 -0.53 16.73 -18.51
N THR A 129 -0.40 15.62 -17.79
CA THR A 129 -1.46 14.99 -17.00
C THR A 129 -1.61 15.62 -15.61
N PHE A 130 -2.83 16.01 -15.20
CA PHE A 130 -3.09 16.67 -13.91
C PHE A 130 -4.50 16.42 -13.35
N TYR A 131 -4.69 16.71 -12.06
CA TYR A 131 -6.00 16.72 -11.40
C TYR A 131 -6.51 18.14 -11.13
N CYS A 132 -7.75 18.42 -11.54
CA CYS A 132 -8.44 19.68 -11.25
C CYS A 132 -9.42 19.53 -10.08
N SER A 133 -9.14 20.20 -8.96
CA SER A 133 -9.99 20.14 -7.76
C SER A 133 -11.34 20.85 -7.90
N LYS A 134 -11.44 21.84 -8.80
CA LYS A 134 -12.68 22.63 -8.99
C LYS A 134 -13.83 21.82 -9.58
N ASN A 135 -13.54 20.92 -10.53
CA ASN A 135 -14.53 20.04 -11.15
C ASN A 135 -14.31 18.56 -10.87
N LYS A 136 -13.27 18.20 -10.10
CA LYS A 136 -12.94 16.83 -9.70
C LYS A 136 -12.62 15.92 -10.89
N THR A 137 -11.93 16.47 -11.90
CA THR A 137 -11.57 15.77 -13.14
C THR A 137 -10.06 15.56 -13.24
N LEU A 138 -9.66 14.35 -13.64
CA LEU A 138 -8.32 14.02 -14.15
C LEU A 138 -8.26 14.37 -15.64
N TYR A 139 -7.39 15.31 -15.99
CA TYR A 139 -7.06 15.63 -17.38
C TYR A 139 -5.78 14.88 -17.74
N ILE A 140 -5.86 14.00 -18.74
CA ILE A 140 -4.78 13.08 -19.09
C ILE A 140 -4.30 13.39 -20.50
N ASP A 141 -3.08 13.92 -20.61
CA ASP A 141 -2.43 14.25 -21.89
C ASP A 141 -1.94 12.96 -22.54
N LEU A 142 -2.75 12.40 -23.43
CA LEU A 142 -2.42 11.15 -24.09
C LEU A 142 -1.19 11.29 -25.00
N GLY A 143 -0.97 12.49 -25.57
CA GLY A 143 0.24 12.76 -26.35
C GLY A 143 1.49 12.66 -25.48
N GLN A 144 1.44 13.13 -24.23
CA GLN A 144 2.55 12.98 -23.27
C GLN A 144 2.84 11.51 -22.97
N LEU A 145 1.78 10.74 -22.77
CA LEU A 145 1.90 9.31 -22.46
C LEU A 145 2.47 8.53 -23.66
N GLN A 146 2.01 8.82 -24.87
CA GLN A 146 2.53 8.21 -26.10
C GLN A 146 3.99 8.59 -26.35
N GLN A 147 4.35 9.85 -26.10
CA GLN A 147 5.74 10.30 -26.20
C GLN A 147 6.65 9.56 -25.22
N LEU A 148 6.21 9.37 -23.96
CA LEU A 148 6.95 8.56 -23.00
C LEU A 148 7.17 7.13 -23.48
N GLN A 149 6.14 6.52 -24.07
CA GLN A 149 6.24 5.15 -24.59
C GLN A 149 7.20 5.05 -25.79
N ALA A 150 7.25 6.09 -26.63
CA ALA A 150 8.11 6.14 -27.81
C ALA A 150 9.58 6.43 -27.45
N ASP A 151 9.82 7.42 -26.59
CA ASP A 151 11.17 7.89 -26.22
C ASP A 151 11.85 6.94 -25.22
N TYR A 152 11.07 6.25 -24.39
CA TYR A 152 11.56 5.37 -23.32
C TYR A 152 10.81 4.02 -23.34
N PRO A 153 11.05 3.13 -24.32
CA PRO A 153 10.27 1.90 -24.48
C PRO A 153 10.38 0.93 -23.29
N ALA A 154 11.49 0.93 -22.55
CA ALA A 154 11.70 0.06 -21.39
C ALA A 154 11.01 0.58 -20.12
N GLU A 155 10.95 1.90 -19.93
CA GLU A 155 10.37 2.56 -18.76
C GLU A 155 8.95 3.06 -19.00
N GLY A 156 8.52 3.16 -20.27
CA GLY A 156 7.38 3.94 -20.71
C GLY A 156 6.09 3.60 -20.00
N ALA A 157 5.77 2.33 -19.82
CA ALA A 157 4.57 1.91 -19.11
C ALA A 157 4.59 2.31 -17.63
N VAL A 158 5.74 2.16 -16.96
CA VAL A 158 5.90 2.53 -15.54
C VAL A 158 5.88 4.06 -15.39
N ALA A 159 6.52 4.79 -16.31
CA ALA A 159 6.56 6.25 -16.31
C ALA A 159 5.17 6.86 -16.56
N GLN A 160 4.40 6.29 -17.49
CA GLN A 160 3.01 6.67 -17.73
C GLN A 160 2.13 6.41 -16.50
N ALA A 161 2.22 5.19 -15.94
CA ALA A 161 1.48 4.83 -14.72
C ALA A 161 1.82 5.77 -13.56
N TYR A 162 3.09 6.13 -13.42
CA TYR A 162 3.56 7.11 -12.43
C TYR A 162 2.91 8.50 -12.60
N LEU A 163 2.85 9.05 -13.82
CA LEU A 163 2.22 10.36 -14.08
C LEU A 163 0.70 10.35 -13.79
N ILE A 164 0.01 9.30 -14.23
CA ILE A 164 -1.42 9.13 -13.98
C ILE A 164 -1.66 9.03 -12.47
N MET A 165 -0.94 8.13 -11.80
CA MET A 165 -1.11 7.90 -10.37
C MET A 165 -0.74 9.12 -9.54
N ARG A 166 0.25 9.94 -9.94
CA ARG A 166 0.55 11.22 -9.25
C ARG A 166 -0.63 12.19 -9.26
N SER A 167 -1.43 12.19 -10.33
CA SER A 167 -2.66 12.97 -10.42
C SER A 167 -3.79 12.35 -9.58
N VAL A 168 -3.92 11.02 -9.59
CA VAL A 168 -4.84 10.29 -8.69
C VAL A 168 -4.49 10.52 -7.21
N SER A 169 -3.20 10.54 -6.85
CA SER A 169 -2.72 10.82 -5.48
C SER A 169 -3.11 12.23 -5.02
N GLN A 170 -3.10 13.22 -5.92
CA GLN A 170 -3.63 14.55 -5.61
C GLN A 170 -5.13 14.51 -5.35
N HIS A 171 -5.89 13.75 -6.13
CA HIS A 171 -7.32 13.52 -5.88
C HIS A 171 -7.56 12.84 -4.53
N ALA A 172 -6.85 11.76 -4.20
CA ALA A 172 -6.95 11.05 -2.93
C ALA A 172 -6.61 11.96 -1.74
N SER A 173 -5.59 12.81 -1.87
CA SER A 173 -5.26 13.82 -0.85
C SER A 173 -6.37 14.86 -0.64
N ALA A 174 -7.18 15.14 -1.68
CA ALA A 174 -8.33 16.02 -1.55
C ALA A 174 -9.49 15.34 -0.80
N GLN A 175 -9.70 14.03 -0.98
CA GLN A 175 -10.75 13.28 -0.29
C GLN A 175 -10.48 13.07 1.20
N THR A 176 -9.21 12.89 1.55
CA THR A 176 -8.75 12.69 2.93
C THR A 176 -8.60 14.01 3.71
N GLY A 177 -8.76 15.16 3.05
CA GLY A 177 -8.59 16.49 3.67
C GLY A 177 -7.14 16.97 3.76
N LEU A 178 -6.16 16.14 3.40
CA LEU A 178 -4.73 16.50 3.43
C LEU A 178 -4.43 17.69 2.51
N TYR A 179 -5.02 17.74 1.31
CA TYR A 179 -4.82 18.89 0.44
C TYR A 179 -5.32 20.20 1.07
N ALA A 180 -6.48 20.17 1.74
CA ALA A 180 -7.02 21.34 2.43
C ALA A 180 -6.11 21.78 3.59
N HIS A 181 -5.57 20.82 4.34
CA HIS A 181 -4.58 21.07 5.39
C HIS A 181 -3.34 21.81 4.84
N PHE A 182 -2.73 21.32 3.76
CA PHE A 182 -1.60 22.00 3.11
C PHE A 182 -1.95 23.40 2.61
N LYS A 183 -3.15 23.59 2.06
CA LYS A 183 -3.59 24.91 1.56
C LYS A 183 -3.75 25.92 2.68
N ILE A 184 -4.33 25.52 3.82
CA ILE A 184 -4.47 26.38 5.00
C ILE A 184 -3.09 26.70 5.58
N ALA A 185 -2.22 25.70 5.75
CA ALA A 185 -0.86 25.92 6.23
C ALA A 185 -0.08 26.90 5.33
N GLN A 186 -0.19 26.77 4.00
CA GLN A 186 0.46 27.69 3.05
C GLN A 186 -0.10 29.11 3.16
N GLN A 187 -1.40 29.26 3.40
CA GLN A 187 -2.02 30.58 3.59
C GLN A 187 -1.49 31.26 4.87
N ILE A 188 -1.36 30.50 5.96
CA ILE A 188 -0.81 30.98 7.23
C ILE A 188 0.67 31.37 7.07
N ALA A 189 1.46 30.55 6.38
CA ALA A 189 2.87 30.81 6.12
C ALA A 189 3.11 32.02 5.18
N GLY A 190 2.10 32.44 4.41
CA GLY A 190 2.21 33.54 3.48
C GLY A 190 3.13 33.22 2.29
N LYS A 191 4.12 34.09 2.04
CA LYS A 191 5.11 33.94 0.95
C LYS A 191 6.50 33.71 1.55
N GLY A 192 7.32 32.94 0.83
CA GLY A 192 8.72 32.67 1.21
C GLY A 192 8.96 31.21 1.51
N LYS A 193 10.11 30.94 2.15
CA LYS A 193 10.67 29.58 2.32
C LYS A 193 9.69 28.59 2.95
N ASP A 194 8.92 29.01 3.96
CA ASP A 194 7.97 28.14 4.65
C ASP A 194 6.81 27.71 3.73
N SER A 195 6.32 28.65 2.92
CA SER A 195 5.29 28.37 1.90
C SER A 195 5.81 27.42 0.81
N ASP A 196 7.07 27.57 0.42
CA ASP A 196 7.71 26.73 -0.59
C ASP A 196 8.03 25.33 -0.06
N GLU A 197 8.43 25.20 1.20
CA GLU A 197 8.61 23.93 1.89
C GLU A 197 7.29 23.15 1.98
N LEU A 198 6.18 23.81 2.29
CA LEU A 198 4.86 23.18 2.30
C LEU A 198 4.43 22.68 0.90
N LYS A 199 4.79 23.39 -0.17
CA LYS A 199 4.56 22.93 -1.55
C LYS A 199 5.43 21.71 -1.87
N LEU A 200 6.70 21.73 -1.46
CA LEU A 200 7.62 20.62 -1.64
C LEU A 200 7.08 19.36 -0.94
N ARG A 201 6.74 19.47 0.35
CA ARG A 201 6.16 18.38 1.15
C ARG A 201 4.91 17.80 0.50
N PHE A 202 3.99 18.64 0.03
CA PHE A 202 2.80 18.16 -0.67
C PHE A 202 3.13 17.41 -1.97
N ASN A 203 4.14 17.86 -2.71
CA ASN A 203 4.59 17.17 -3.92
C ASN A 203 5.29 15.83 -3.62
N LEU A 204 6.04 15.73 -2.52
CA LEU A 204 6.63 14.47 -2.06
C LEU A 204 5.58 13.51 -1.51
N LEU A 205 4.55 14.02 -0.82
CA LEU A 205 3.39 13.23 -0.39
C LEU A 205 2.71 12.54 -1.58
N LYS A 206 2.51 13.27 -2.69
CA LYS A 206 1.97 12.69 -3.92
C LYS A 206 2.84 11.56 -4.48
N ASP A 207 4.16 11.69 -4.40
CA ASP A 207 5.09 10.63 -4.81
C ASP A 207 5.01 9.41 -3.88
N CYS A 208 4.95 9.64 -2.58
CA CYS A 208 4.77 8.58 -1.60
C CYS A 208 3.44 7.82 -1.81
N PHE A 209 2.32 8.52 -2.02
CA PHE A 209 1.04 7.87 -2.33
C PHE A 209 1.06 7.09 -3.64
N THR A 210 1.74 7.60 -4.67
CA THR A 210 1.98 6.83 -5.90
C THR A 210 2.78 5.55 -5.61
N GLY A 211 3.78 5.65 -4.74
CA GLY A 211 4.54 4.51 -4.25
C GLY A 211 3.66 3.50 -3.52
N VAL A 212 2.82 3.95 -2.59
CA VAL A 212 1.89 3.09 -1.84
C VAL A 212 0.99 2.31 -2.78
N TRP A 213 0.41 2.97 -3.79
CA TRP A 213 -0.38 2.27 -4.82
C TRP A 213 0.46 1.22 -5.56
N ALA A 214 1.65 1.58 -6.03
CA ALA A 214 2.51 0.68 -6.78
C ALA A 214 2.94 -0.54 -5.95
N GLY A 215 3.32 -0.33 -4.69
CA GLY A 215 3.69 -1.37 -3.73
C GLY A 215 2.52 -2.30 -3.39
N TYR A 216 1.32 -1.73 -3.26
CA TYR A 216 0.09 -2.49 -3.02
C TYR A 216 -0.32 -3.32 -4.25
N ALA A 217 -0.35 -2.70 -5.42
CA ALA A 217 -0.70 -3.34 -6.69
C ALA A 217 0.31 -4.44 -7.07
N ARG A 218 1.61 -4.24 -6.78
CA ARG A 218 2.66 -5.24 -7.01
C ARG A 218 2.37 -6.56 -6.31
N LYS A 219 1.88 -6.53 -5.06
CA LYS A 219 1.56 -7.76 -4.29
C LYS A 219 0.49 -8.63 -4.98
N ARG A 220 -0.31 -8.05 -5.89
CA ARG A 220 -1.40 -8.74 -6.59
C ARG A 220 -1.07 -9.07 -8.04
N LEU A 221 -0.34 -8.19 -8.72
CA LEU A 221 -0.15 -8.27 -10.17
C LEU A 221 1.28 -8.66 -10.57
N ASP A 222 2.23 -8.60 -9.63
CA ASP A 222 3.67 -8.82 -9.86
C ASP A 222 4.21 -8.06 -11.09
N TRP A 223 3.68 -6.86 -11.33
CA TRP A 223 3.84 -6.10 -12.58
C TRP A 223 5.07 -5.18 -12.62
N LEU A 224 5.73 -4.99 -11.48
CA LEU A 224 6.72 -3.94 -11.28
C LEU A 224 7.78 -4.33 -10.25
N GLU A 225 9.04 -4.14 -10.61
CA GLU A 225 10.19 -4.27 -9.71
C GLU A 225 10.64 -2.90 -9.18
N GLU A 226 11.21 -2.86 -7.96
CA GLU A 226 11.66 -1.61 -7.32
C GLU A 226 12.70 -0.86 -8.17
N ARG A 227 13.61 -1.59 -8.83
CA ARG A 227 14.68 -1.01 -9.66
C ARG A 227 14.14 -0.23 -10.87
N GLN A 228 12.89 -0.45 -11.27
CA GLN A 228 12.26 0.26 -12.38
C GLN A 228 11.72 1.64 -11.98
N LEU A 229 11.56 1.92 -10.67
CA LEU A 229 10.98 3.17 -10.17
C LEU A 229 11.83 4.41 -10.52
N GLY A 230 13.14 4.34 -10.26
CA GLY A 230 14.08 5.44 -10.52
C GLY A 230 14.13 5.82 -12.00
N PRO A 231 14.44 4.87 -12.91
CA PRO A 231 14.43 5.12 -14.36
C PRO A 231 13.10 5.68 -14.88
N ALA A 232 11.97 5.12 -14.42
CA ALA A 232 10.65 5.60 -14.82
C ALA A 232 10.36 7.03 -14.35
N LEU A 233 10.75 7.38 -13.12
CA LEU A 233 10.64 8.74 -12.60
C LEU A 233 11.50 9.72 -13.42
N ILE A 234 12.71 9.33 -13.80
CA ILE A 234 13.60 10.14 -14.64
C ILE A 234 12.97 10.37 -16.02
N ALA A 235 12.50 9.31 -16.69
CA ALA A 235 11.83 9.40 -17.99
C ALA A 235 10.61 10.34 -17.92
N ALA A 236 9.75 10.16 -16.91
CA ALA A 236 8.59 11.03 -16.67
C ALA A 236 9.00 12.51 -16.51
N ASN A 237 10.09 12.78 -15.80
CA ASN A 237 10.59 14.14 -15.59
C ASN A 237 11.14 14.76 -16.88
N VAL A 238 11.93 14.01 -17.65
CA VAL A 238 12.50 14.51 -18.90
C VAL A 238 11.39 14.87 -19.90
N VAL A 239 10.44 13.96 -20.14
CA VAL A 239 9.35 14.25 -21.09
C VAL A 239 8.47 15.41 -20.61
N THR A 240 8.19 15.48 -19.30
CA THR A 240 7.43 16.62 -18.75
C THR A 240 8.17 17.94 -18.98
N GLN A 241 9.48 17.99 -18.71
CA GLN A 241 10.29 19.19 -18.93
C GLN A 241 10.36 19.58 -20.42
N SER A 242 10.57 18.61 -21.32
CA SER A 242 10.59 18.86 -22.76
C SER A 242 9.29 19.49 -23.26
N ARG A 243 8.13 19.03 -22.76
CA ARG A 243 6.83 19.62 -23.10
C ARG A 243 6.60 21.01 -22.54
N LEU A 244 7.16 21.31 -21.37
CA LEU A 244 7.12 22.67 -20.81
C LEU A 244 8.00 23.62 -21.64
N GLN A 245 9.19 23.18 -22.06
CA GLN A 245 10.07 24.00 -22.91
C GLN A 245 9.48 24.30 -24.29
N GLN A 246 8.71 23.36 -24.84
CA GLN A 246 8.00 23.56 -26.11
C GLN A 246 6.80 24.52 -25.98
N ASP A 247 6.29 24.74 -24.77
CA ASP A 247 5.22 25.69 -24.48
C ASP A 247 5.78 26.93 -23.79
N SER A 248 6.29 27.88 -24.57
CA SER A 248 6.84 29.16 -24.09
C SER A 248 5.83 30.03 -23.31
N THR A 249 4.55 29.64 -23.26
CA THR A 249 3.48 30.32 -22.52
C THR A 249 3.08 29.62 -21.23
N SER A 250 3.65 28.45 -20.95
CA SER A 250 3.27 27.62 -19.80
C SER A 250 3.80 28.19 -18.48
N GLN A 251 2.92 28.80 -17.68
CA GLN A 251 3.19 29.18 -16.28
C GLN A 251 3.00 28.01 -15.31
N TRP A 252 3.46 26.80 -15.66
CA TRP A 252 3.49 25.72 -14.67
C TRP A 252 4.63 26.00 -13.69
N PRO A 253 4.41 25.87 -12.37
CA PRO A 253 5.48 26.09 -11.43
C PRO A 253 6.62 25.11 -11.73
N GLU A 254 7.78 25.69 -12.02
CA GLU A 254 9.07 25.04 -12.23
C GLU A 254 9.32 23.78 -11.37
N PRO A 255 10.22 22.87 -11.82
CA PRO A 255 10.65 21.65 -11.12
C PRO A 255 11.07 21.85 -9.66
N ILE A 256 11.45 23.08 -9.25
CA ILE A 256 11.80 23.42 -7.87
C ILE A 256 10.65 23.12 -6.90
N SER A 257 9.38 23.31 -7.31
CA SER A 257 8.23 23.05 -6.43
C SER A 257 7.97 21.56 -6.20
N HIS A 258 8.54 20.68 -7.04
CA HIS A 258 8.31 19.25 -7.00
C HIS A 258 9.36 18.47 -6.19
N GLY A 259 10.48 19.11 -5.85
CA GLY A 259 11.62 18.46 -5.19
C GLY A 259 12.65 17.92 -6.18
N THR A 260 13.84 17.63 -5.66
CA THR A 260 14.90 17.00 -6.45
C THR A 260 14.49 15.59 -6.87
N SER A 261 15.10 15.06 -7.94
CA SER A 261 14.88 13.67 -8.35
C SER A 261 15.14 12.69 -7.20
N SER A 262 16.15 12.95 -6.36
CA SER A 262 16.46 12.11 -5.20
C SER A 262 15.39 12.16 -4.11
N GLN A 263 14.85 13.34 -3.78
CA GLN A 263 13.76 13.47 -2.81
C GLN A 263 12.50 12.73 -3.28
N ARG A 264 12.17 12.88 -4.56
CA ARG A 264 10.99 12.26 -5.17
C ARG A 264 11.13 10.74 -5.28
N GLU A 265 12.31 10.26 -5.67
CA GLU A 265 12.62 8.84 -5.69
C GLU A 265 12.55 8.24 -4.28
N TYR A 266 13.10 8.94 -3.29
CA TYR A 266 13.01 8.53 -1.89
C TYR A 266 11.55 8.40 -1.43
N ALA A 267 10.71 9.42 -1.67
CA ALA A 267 9.31 9.39 -1.31
C ALA A 267 8.55 8.25 -2.03
N LEU A 268 8.79 8.09 -3.33
CA LEU A 268 8.21 7.02 -4.14
C LEU A 268 8.58 5.63 -3.61
N LYS A 269 9.87 5.41 -3.31
CA LYS A 269 10.37 4.16 -2.74
C LYS A 269 9.80 3.88 -1.35
N LEU A 270 9.73 4.91 -0.49
CA LEU A 270 9.17 4.76 0.86
C LEU A 270 7.74 4.22 0.82
N GLY A 271 6.89 4.78 -0.05
CA GLY A 271 5.54 4.26 -0.24
C GLY A 271 5.51 2.88 -0.90
N PHE A 272 6.37 2.63 -1.90
CA PHE A 272 6.42 1.36 -2.62
C PHE A 272 6.81 0.18 -1.74
N THR A 273 7.82 0.36 -0.88
CA THR A 273 8.27 -0.70 0.01
C THR A 273 7.23 -1.00 1.09
N SER A 274 6.56 0.02 1.63
CA SER A 274 5.55 -0.17 2.69
C SER A 274 4.24 -0.74 2.14
N GLY A 275 3.72 -0.15 1.05
CA GLY A 275 2.33 -0.32 0.63
C GLY A 275 1.30 0.19 1.66
N ASP A 276 1.71 1.06 2.60
CA ASP A 276 0.87 1.63 3.66
C ASP A 276 0.92 3.18 3.61
N PRO A 277 -0.21 3.89 3.45
CA PRO A 277 -0.27 5.35 3.50
C PRO A 277 0.38 5.98 4.74
N LYS A 278 0.41 5.29 5.89
CA LYS A 278 1.02 5.82 7.12
C LYS A 278 2.52 6.04 6.99
N SER A 279 3.21 5.35 6.07
CA SER A 279 4.63 5.62 5.84
C SER A 279 4.89 6.99 5.22
N CYS A 280 3.85 7.67 4.72
CA CYS A 280 3.95 9.00 4.12
C CYS A 280 3.80 10.14 5.15
N ASP A 281 3.61 9.83 6.44
CA ASP A 281 3.54 10.81 7.53
C ASP A 281 4.71 11.81 7.60
N PRO A 282 5.98 11.44 7.26
CA PRO A 282 7.09 12.40 7.21
C PRO A 282 6.87 13.56 6.24
N PHE A 283 5.98 13.39 5.25
CA PHE A 283 5.63 14.45 4.30
C PHE A 283 4.39 15.23 4.71
N ILE A 284 3.71 14.85 5.79
CA ILE A 284 2.46 15.48 6.28
C ILE A 284 2.74 16.36 7.51
N ARG A 285 3.54 15.86 8.45
CA ARG A 285 3.80 16.51 9.74
C ARG A 285 5.08 17.37 9.68
N PRO A 286 5.20 18.42 10.53
CA PRO A 286 6.40 19.25 10.67
C PRO A 286 7.69 18.45 10.79
#